data_AF-A0A378ZYP4-F1
#
_entry.id   AF-A0A378ZYP4-F1
#
_cell.length_a   1.000
_cell.length_b   1.000
_cell.length_c   1.000
_cell.angle_alpha   90.00
_cell.angle_beta   90.00
_cell.angle_gamma   90.00
#
_symmetry.space_group_name_H-M   'P 1'
#
loop_
_entity.id
_entity.type
_entity.pdbx_description
1 polymer ?
#
loop_
_entity_poly.entity_id
_entity_poly.type
_entity_poly.pdbx_seq_one_letter_code
_entity_poly.pdbx_strand_id
1 'polypeptide(L)'
;MTGRISVRAALGLARSLVIYYGQPLRRRQLKRFYRQIVAPGDLVFDIGAHVGSRSATLLGLGAEVVAVEPQPVFARMIERHLARRLRGFETVAVGAEEGETVLHISSRHPTVTTISDRFMDGVRETEGFRGVVWDSEIRLLVTTLDRLIERYGRPAFCKIDVEGAESDILRGLSQPIPLVAFEYIPALPEVAREAVALLEKLGPYRFNRVVGEQHRFVSGNWVTGDEVLAEIAGLTPESPSGDIYARLMS
;
A
#
# COMPACT_ATOMS: atom_id res chain seq x y z
N MET A 1 -18.09 20.66 4.69
CA MET A 1 -19.26 20.27 3.88
C MET A 1 -19.48 18.77 4.03
N THR A 2 -20.55 18.36 4.70
CA THR A 2 -20.93 16.93 4.87
C THR A 2 -21.56 16.41 3.58
N GLY A 3 -20.71 16.04 2.61
CA GLY A 3 -21.15 15.34 1.41
C GLY A 3 -21.76 13.99 1.78
N ARG A 4 -23.03 13.76 1.41
CA ARG A 4 -23.68 12.45 1.54
C ARG A 4 -22.90 11.43 0.73
N ILE A 5 -22.50 10.32 1.35
CA ILE A 5 -21.85 9.19 0.67
C ILE A 5 -22.87 8.62 -0.33
N SER A 6 -22.48 8.43 -1.59
CA SER A 6 -23.37 7.81 -2.58
C SER A 6 -23.70 6.36 -2.18
N VAL A 7 -24.86 5.85 -2.59
CA VAL A 7 -25.26 4.45 -2.28
C VAL A 7 -24.21 3.45 -2.80
N ARG A 8 -23.61 3.73 -3.96
CA ARG A 8 -22.54 2.89 -4.54
C ARG A 8 -21.28 2.89 -3.66
N ALA A 9 -20.82 4.07 -3.25
CA ALA A 9 -19.67 4.18 -2.36
C ALA A 9 -19.92 3.55 -0.97
N ALA A 10 -21.15 3.64 -0.46
CA ALA A 10 -21.52 2.97 0.79
C ALA A 10 -21.50 1.44 0.66
N LEU A 11 -21.98 0.88 -0.46
CA LEU A 11 -21.91 -0.55 -0.75
C LEU A 11 -20.46 -1.03 -0.91
N GLY A 12 -19.63 -0.26 -1.63
CA GLY A 12 -18.20 -0.52 -1.76
C GLY A 12 -17.49 -0.56 -0.41
N LEU A 13 -17.74 0.45 0.44
CA LEU A 13 -17.22 0.50 1.81
C LEU A 13 -17.69 -0.70 2.64
N ALA A 14 -18.99 -1.04 2.61
CA ALA A 14 -19.52 -2.18 3.34
C ALA A 14 -18.87 -3.51 2.90
N ARG A 15 -18.69 -3.70 1.59
CA ARG A 15 -17.97 -4.85 1.03
C ARG A 15 -16.53 -4.91 1.55
N SER A 16 -15.79 -3.79 1.51
CA SER A 16 -14.44 -3.72 2.06
C SER A 16 -14.40 -4.06 3.56
N LEU A 17 -15.35 -3.55 4.35
CA LEU A 17 -15.43 -3.88 5.78
C LEU A 17 -15.68 -5.39 6.01
N VAL A 18 -16.59 -6.01 5.25
CA VAL A 18 -16.82 -7.46 5.36
C VAL A 18 -15.58 -8.26 4.97
N ILE A 19 -14.90 -7.90 3.89
CA ILE A 19 -13.68 -8.58 3.43
C ILE A 19 -12.59 -8.48 4.50
N TYR A 20 -12.27 -7.27 4.98
CA TYR A 20 -11.08 -7.05 5.81
C TYR A 20 -11.33 -7.21 7.32
N TYR A 21 -12.56 -6.98 7.82
CA TYR A 21 -12.91 -7.15 9.23
C TYR A 21 -13.74 -8.42 9.52
N GLY A 22 -14.44 -8.97 8.53
CA GLY A 22 -15.25 -10.18 8.69
C GLY A 22 -14.46 -11.50 8.73
N GLN A 23 -13.13 -11.44 8.59
CA GLN A 23 -12.25 -12.62 8.49
C GLN A 23 -11.25 -12.70 9.67
N PRO A 24 -11.70 -13.08 10.88
CA PRO A 24 -10.87 -13.01 12.09
C PRO A 24 -9.62 -13.90 12.04
N LEU A 25 -9.69 -15.05 11.37
CA LEU A 25 -8.54 -15.93 11.18
C LEU A 25 -7.46 -15.28 10.32
N ARG A 26 -7.83 -14.61 9.23
CA ARG A 26 -6.88 -13.88 8.38
C ARG A 26 -6.20 -12.75 9.14
N ARG A 27 -6.96 -11.96 9.91
CA ARG A 27 -6.38 -10.91 10.78
C ARG A 27 -5.40 -11.46 11.81
N ARG A 28 -5.66 -12.64 12.37
CA ARG A 28 -4.72 -13.32 13.28
C ARG A 28 -3.46 -13.78 12.55
N GLN A 29 -3.58 -14.28 11.32
CA GLN A 29 -2.44 -14.66 10.48
C GLN A 29 -1.58 -13.44 10.12
N LEU A 30 -2.19 -12.34 9.66
CA LEU A 30 -1.51 -11.07 9.42
C LEU A 30 -0.77 -10.58 10.67
N LYS A 31 -1.45 -10.57 11.83
CA LYS A 31 -0.83 -10.18 13.10
C LYS A 31 0.39 -11.05 13.45
N ARG A 32 0.30 -12.37 13.22
CA ARG A 32 1.41 -13.30 13.46
C ARG A 32 2.57 -13.07 12.50
N PHE A 33 2.28 -12.75 11.24
CA PHE A 33 3.28 -12.41 10.24
C PHE A 33 3.99 -11.10 10.61
N TYR A 34 3.26 -10.02 10.86
CA TYR A 34 3.85 -8.73 11.22
C TYR A 34 4.64 -8.75 12.52
N ARG A 35 4.30 -9.59 13.49
CA ARG A 35 5.13 -9.76 14.70
C ARG A 35 6.57 -10.21 14.40
N GLN A 36 6.83 -10.82 13.24
CA GLN A 36 8.18 -11.25 12.84
C GLN A 36 9.02 -10.11 12.26
N ILE A 37 8.39 -8.97 11.93
CA ILE A 37 9.03 -7.86 11.22
C ILE A 37 8.80 -6.48 11.86
N VAL A 38 7.91 -6.37 12.84
CA VAL A 38 7.58 -5.15 13.58
C VAL A 38 7.59 -5.46 15.08
N ALA A 39 8.37 -4.69 15.83
CA ALA A 39 8.42 -4.71 17.29
C ALA A 39 7.47 -3.65 17.90
N PRO A 40 7.05 -3.82 19.17
CA PRO A 40 6.35 -2.76 19.90
C PRO A 40 7.22 -1.49 19.98
N GLY A 41 6.62 -0.32 19.74
CA GLY A 41 7.31 0.97 19.70
C GLY A 41 7.92 1.32 18.34
N ASP A 42 7.97 0.39 17.39
CA ASP A 42 8.43 0.71 16.02
C ASP A 42 7.49 1.72 15.36
N LEU A 43 8.07 2.76 14.76
CA LEU A 43 7.36 3.66 13.87
C LEU A 43 7.09 2.94 12.54
N VAL A 44 5.84 2.92 12.10
CA VAL A 44 5.40 2.26 10.87
C VAL A 44 4.58 3.21 10.01
N PHE A 45 4.89 3.26 8.72
CA PHE A 45 4.08 3.97 7.74
C PHE A 45 3.17 2.98 6.98
N ASP A 46 1.88 3.30 6.91
CA ASP A 46 0.84 2.55 6.16
C ASP A 46 0.29 3.47 5.06
N ILE A 47 0.89 3.41 3.88
CA ILE A 47 0.57 4.25 2.72
C ILE A 47 -0.46 3.52 1.85
N GLY A 48 -1.65 4.10 1.69
CA GLY A 48 -2.81 3.41 1.12
C GLY A 48 -3.55 2.61 2.19
N ALA A 49 -3.84 3.24 3.33
CA ALA A 49 -4.38 2.54 4.49
C ALA A 49 -5.80 1.97 4.27
N HIS A 50 -6.54 2.44 3.26
CA HIS A 50 -7.87 1.99 2.87
C HIS A 50 -8.83 1.94 4.07
N VAL A 51 -9.48 0.82 4.36
CA VAL A 51 -10.32 0.65 5.56
C VAL A 51 -9.51 0.51 6.86
N GLY A 52 -8.22 0.83 6.91
CA GLY A 52 -7.41 0.85 8.13
C GLY A 52 -7.26 -0.51 8.84
N SER A 53 -7.56 -1.64 8.17
CA SER A 53 -7.44 -2.97 8.79
C SER A 53 -5.99 -3.30 9.13
N ARG A 54 -5.06 -2.90 8.27
CA ARG A 54 -3.61 -3.04 8.44
C ARG A 54 -3.10 -2.16 9.57
N SER A 55 -3.36 -0.85 9.49
CA SER A 55 -3.16 0.11 10.60
C SER A 55 -3.67 -0.41 11.94
N ALA A 56 -4.90 -0.91 12.02
CA ALA A 56 -5.48 -1.46 13.25
C ALA A 56 -4.73 -2.70 13.77
N THR A 57 -4.18 -3.52 12.86
CA THR A 57 -3.39 -4.71 13.21
C THR A 57 -2.02 -4.33 13.76
N LEU A 58 -1.34 -3.37 13.13
CA LEU A 58 -0.06 -2.82 13.56
C LEU A 58 -0.17 -2.11 14.91
N LEU A 59 -1.19 -1.27 15.10
CA LEU A 59 -1.52 -0.68 16.40
C LEU A 59 -1.76 -1.77 17.47
N GLY A 60 -2.37 -2.89 17.09
CA GLY A 60 -2.59 -4.05 17.97
C GLY A 60 -1.32 -4.85 18.30
N LEU A 61 -0.19 -4.57 17.64
CA LEU A 61 1.15 -5.07 17.98
C LEU A 61 1.92 -4.09 18.86
N GLY A 62 1.41 -2.88 19.08
CA GLY A 62 2.08 -1.83 19.85
C GLY A 62 3.00 -0.94 19.02
N ALA A 63 2.90 -0.97 17.69
CA ALA A 63 3.61 -0.04 16.81
C ALA A 63 3.03 1.38 16.88
N GLU A 64 3.86 2.38 16.62
CA GLU A 64 3.44 3.75 16.37
C GLU A 64 3.13 3.91 14.88
N VAL A 65 1.86 4.10 14.52
CA VAL A 65 1.45 4.05 13.10
C VAL A 65 1.14 5.44 12.55
N VAL A 66 1.76 5.79 11.43
CA VAL A 66 1.34 6.90 10.56
C VAL A 66 0.60 6.31 9.37
N ALA A 67 -0.67 6.66 9.20
CA ALA A 67 -1.49 6.18 8.09
C ALA A 67 -1.72 7.30 7.07
N VAL A 68 -1.71 6.94 5.78
CA VAL A 68 -2.05 7.87 4.70
C VAL A 68 -3.18 7.27 3.86
N GLU A 69 -4.29 7.99 3.73
CA GLU A 69 -5.44 7.54 2.94
C GLU A 69 -6.11 8.74 2.24
N PRO A 70 -5.92 8.90 0.92
CA PRO A 70 -6.45 10.03 0.17
C PRO A 70 -7.96 9.95 -0.10
N GLN A 71 -8.56 8.76 -0.14
CA GLN A 71 -9.96 8.61 -0.54
C GLN A 71 -10.92 9.00 0.59
N PRO A 72 -11.80 10.01 0.41
CA PRO A 72 -12.58 10.58 1.51
C PRO A 72 -13.49 9.59 2.26
N VAL A 73 -13.98 8.56 1.58
CA VAL A 73 -14.86 7.54 2.20
C VAL A 73 -14.10 6.70 3.24
N PHE A 74 -12.86 6.35 2.93
CA PHE A 74 -11.99 5.56 3.78
C PHE A 74 -11.29 6.41 4.83
N ALA A 75 -10.83 7.60 4.42
CA ALA A 75 -10.25 8.58 5.33
C ALA A 75 -11.19 8.89 6.50
N ARG A 76 -12.48 9.12 6.22
CA ARG A 76 -13.49 9.36 7.26
C ARG A 76 -13.70 8.17 8.19
N MET A 77 -13.49 6.95 7.70
CA MET A 77 -13.59 5.75 8.53
C MET A 77 -12.40 5.63 9.47
N ILE A 78 -11.18 5.80 8.94
CA ILE A 78 -9.95 5.86 9.75
C ILE A 78 -10.04 6.98 10.79
N GLU A 79 -10.49 8.17 10.39
CA GLU A 79 -10.66 9.33 11.27
C GLU A 79 -11.57 9.02 12.47
N ARG A 80 -12.71 8.35 12.21
CA ARG A 80 -13.68 7.99 13.25
C ARG A 80 -13.19 6.89 14.19
N HIS A 81 -12.45 5.90 13.68
CA HIS A 81 -12.21 4.66 14.40
C HIS A 81 -10.76 4.48 14.88
N LEU A 82 -9.79 5.10 14.21
CA LEU A 82 -8.36 4.84 14.43
C LEU A 82 -7.55 6.10 14.74
N ALA A 83 -7.94 7.29 14.27
CA ALA A 83 -7.09 8.48 14.32
C ALA A 83 -6.57 8.83 15.73
N ARG A 84 -7.36 8.64 16.79
CA ARG A 84 -6.92 8.90 18.17
C ARG A 84 -5.79 7.98 18.66
N ARG A 85 -5.56 6.87 17.96
CA ARG A 85 -4.53 5.86 18.29
C ARG A 85 -3.34 5.94 17.34
N LEU A 86 -3.47 6.65 16.22
CA LEU A 86 -2.40 6.83 15.24
C LEU A 86 -1.40 7.87 15.75
N ARG A 87 -0.12 7.68 15.39
CA ARG A 87 0.92 8.68 15.56
C ARG A 87 0.71 9.86 14.61
N GLY A 88 0.21 9.59 13.41
CA GLY A 88 -0.14 10.57 12.39
C GLY A 88 -1.19 10.03 11.42
N PHE A 89 -1.99 10.92 10.85
CA PHE A 89 -2.97 10.57 9.82
C PHE A 89 -3.03 11.68 8.78
N GLU A 90 -2.77 11.34 7.52
CA GLU A 90 -2.80 12.28 6.39
C GLU A 90 -3.84 11.86 5.35
N THR A 91 -4.54 12.84 4.79
CA THR A 91 -5.55 12.65 3.73
C THR A 91 -5.08 13.23 2.40
N VAL A 92 -3.81 12.99 2.06
CA VAL A 92 -3.13 13.46 0.84
C VAL A 92 -2.67 12.25 0.03
N ALA A 93 -2.35 12.47 -1.24
CA ALA A 93 -1.61 11.48 -2.03
C ALA A 93 -0.13 11.49 -1.63
N VAL A 94 0.55 10.37 -1.83
CA VAL A 94 2.02 10.29 -1.74
C VAL A 94 2.57 10.08 -3.14
N GLY A 95 3.64 10.76 -3.50
CA GLY A 95 4.27 10.66 -4.82
C GLY A 95 5.74 11.06 -4.82
N ALA A 96 6.27 11.28 -6.02
CA ALA A 96 7.68 11.60 -6.25
C ALA A 96 8.06 13.01 -5.77
N GLU A 97 7.14 13.96 -5.88
CA GLU A 97 7.33 15.37 -5.53
C GLU A 97 6.06 15.97 -4.92
N GLU A 98 6.22 17.05 -4.16
CA GLU A 98 5.07 17.81 -3.63
C GLU A 98 4.35 18.52 -4.78
N GLY A 99 3.02 18.57 -4.73
CA GLY A 99 2.23 19.16 -5.81
C GLY A 99 0.75 18.84 -5.72
N GLU A 100 0.08 18.81 -6.87
CA GLU A 100 -1.32 18.38 -7.00
C GLU A 100 -1.42 17.17 -7.92
N THR A 101 -2.34 16.26 -7.62
CA THR A 101 -2.68 15.11 -8.48
C THR A 101 -4.18 14.88 -8.53
N VAL A 102 -4.62 14.00 -9.42
CA VAL A 102 -6.00 13.54 -9.53
C VAL A 102 -6.10 12.09 -9.05
N LEU A 103 -6.99 11.85 -8.09
CA LEU A 103 -7.38 10.52 -7.67
C LEU A 103 -8.57 10.07 -8.51
N HIS A 104 -8.40 9.01 -9.29
CA HIS A 104 -9.46 8.39 -10.08
C HIS A 104 -10.15 7.33 -9.22
N ILE A 105 -11.44 7.52 -8.96
CA ILE A 105 -12.23 6.70 -8.03
C ILE A 105 -13.13 5.74 -8.80
N SER A 106 -13.04 4.46 -8.47
CA SER A 106 -14.07 3.49 -8.85
C SER A 106 -15.07 3.29 -7.71
N SER A 107 -16.23 3.95 -7.77
CA SER A 107 -17.21 3.91 -6.68
C SER A 107 -17.74 2.51 -6.35
N ARG A 108 -17.70 1.57 -7.32
CA ARG A 108 -18.15 0.16 -7.14
C ARG A 108 -17.02 -0.79 -6.74
N HIS A 109 -15.79 -0.46 -7.10
CA HIS A 109 -14.59 -1.24 -6.78
C HIS A 109 -13.60 -0.32 -6.08
N PRO A 110 -13.92 0.16 -4.86
CA PRO A 110 -13.16 1.25 -4.26
C PRO A 110 -11.71 0.86 -3.93
N THR A 111 -11.39 -0.43 -3.87
CA THR A 111 -10.03 -0.96 -3.73
C THR A 111 -9.13 -0.61 -4.92
N VAL A 112 -9.65 -0.41 -6.13
CA VAL A 112 -8.85 -0.12 -7.34
C VAL A 112 -8.82 1.39 -7.69
N THR A 113 -9.10 2.23 -6.68
CA THR A 113 -8.95 3.69 -6.77
C THR A 113 -7.47 4.02 -6.84
N THR A 114 -7.02 4.80 -7.83
CA THR A 114 -5.60 5.04 -8.07
C THR A 114 -5.32 6.48 -8.51
N ILE A 115 -4.07 6.93 -8.36
CA ILE A 115 -3.53 8.15 -8.98
C ILE A 115 -2.72 7.83 -10.26
N SER A 116 -2.58 6.54 -10.62
CA SER A 116 -1.73 6.08 -11.71
C SER A 116 -2.54 5.88 -12.99
N ASP A 117 -2.36 6.78 -13.96
CA ASP A 117 -2.92 6.62 -15.31
C ASP A 117 -2.42 5.33 -15.97
N ARG A 118 -1.14 5.02 -15.77
CA ARG A 118 -0.50 3.79 -16.26
C ARG A 118 -1.19 2.54 -15.73
N PHE A 119 -1.58 2.54 -14.45
CA PHE A 119 -2.35 1.45 -13.87
C PHE A 119 -3.68 1.28 -14.59
N MET A 120 -4.44 2.37 -14.73
CA MET A 120 -5.74 2.33 -15.42
C MET A 120 -5.60 1.77 -16.83
N ASP A 121 -4.58 2.20 -17.59
CA ASP A 121 -4.35 1.72 -18.95
C ASP A 121 -3.91 0.24 -18.99
N GLY A 122 -3.01 -0.18 -18.10
CA GLY A 122 -2.45 -1.53 -18.11
C GLY A 122 -3.42 -2.61 -17.60
N VAL A 123 -4.35 -2.27 -16.70
CA VAL A 123 -5.30 -3.26 -16.15
C VAL A 123 -6.62 -3.34 -16.89
N ARG A 124 -7.00 -2.34 -17.71
CA ARG A 124 -8.30 -2.26 -18.40
C ARG A 124 -8.71 -3.53 -19.14
N GLU A 125 -7.75 -4.20 -19.79
CA GLU A 125 -7.99 -5.38 -20.61
C GLU A 125 -7.87 -6.71 -19.84
N THR A 126 -7.45 -6.67 -18.58
CA THR A 126 -7.25 -7.88 -17.76
C THR A 126 -8.58 -8.39 -17.21
N GLU A 127 -8.74 -9.72 -17.15
CA GLU A 127 -10.02 -10.34 -16.81
C GLU A 127 -10.50 -9.97 -15.39
N GLY A 128 -9.58 -9.82 -14.44
CA GLY A 128 -9.87 -9.41 -13.06
C GLY A 128 -10.40 -7.98 -12.92
N PHE A 129 -10.20 -7.13 -13.93
CA PHE A 129 -10.59 -5.72 -13.93
C PHE A 129 -11.71 -5.42 -14.94
N ARG A 130 -12.25 -6.43 -15.62
CA ARG A 130 -13.42 -6.28 -16.51
C ARG A 130 -14.61 -5.71 -15.73
N GLY A 131 -15.08 -4.54 -16.18
CA GLY A 131 -16.21 -3.83 -15.56
C GLY A 131 -15.83 -2.88 -14.42
N VAL A 132 -14.53 -2.69 -14.15
CA VAL A 132 -14.05 -1.55 -13.37
C VAL A 132 -14.28 -0.27 -14.19
N VAL A 133 -14.92 0.71 -13.55
CA VAL A 133 -15.13 2.04 -14.12
C VAL A 133 -14.68 3.05 -13.08
N TRP A 134 -13.78 3.95 -13.46
CA TRP A 134 -13.42 5.12 -12.69
C TRP A 134 -14.43 6.22 -13.01
N ASP A 135 -15.41 6.39 -12.11
CA ASP A 135 -16.62 7.19 -12.34
C ASP A 135 -16.59 8.55 -11.64
N SER A 136 -15.49 8.89 -10.97
CA SER A 136 -15.30 10.16 -10.28
C SER A 136 -13.81 10.50 -10.16
N GLU A 137 -13.51 11.79 -10.08
CA GLU A 137 -12.16 12.31 -9.87
C GLU A 137 -12.14 13.28 -8.68
N ILE A 138 -11.04 13.29 -7.93
CA ILE A 138 -10.82 14.26 -6.85
C ILE A 138 -9.39 14.80 -6.96
N ARG A 139 -9.24 16.13 -6.96
CA ARG A 139 -7.93 16.78 -6.86
C ARG A 139 -7.42 16.74 -5.43
N LEU A 140 -6.16 16.36 -5.27
CA LEU A 140 -5.52 16.21 -3.96
C LEU A 140 -4.13 16.84 -3.98
N LEU A 141 -3.70 17.30 -2.81
CA LEU A 141 -2.30 17.59 -2.59
C LEU A 141 -1.49 16.30 -2.57
N VAL A 142 -0.24 16.40 -3.01
CA VAL A 142 0.76 15.33 -2.98
C VAL A 142 1.83 15.70 -1.96
N THR A 143 2.19 14.74 -1.11
CA THR A 143 3.39 14.78 -0.26
C THR A 143 4.40 13.72 -0.72
N THR A 144 5.60 13.70 -0.15
CA THR A 144 6.60 12.67 -0.44
C THR A 144 6.89 11.81 0.79
N LEU A 145 7.52 10.64 0.59
CA LEU A 145 7.99 9.83 1.72
C LEU A 145 9.00 10.59 2.57
N ASP A 146 9.89 11.39 1.96
CA ASP A 146 10.84 12.21 2.71
C ASP A 146 10.14 13.25 3.60
N ARG A 147 9.06 13.89 3.13
CA ARG A 147 8.27 14.82 3.96
C ARG A 147 7.59 14.12 5.13
N LEU A 148 7.08 12.91 4.91
CA LEU A 148 6.53 12.09 6.00
C LEU A 148 7.62 11.72 7.01
N ILE A 149 8.82 11.36 6.55
CA ILE A 149 9.97 11.07 7.41
C ILE A 149 10.41 12.30 8.20
N GLU A 150 10.51 13.46 7.56
CA GLU A 150 10.85 14.73 8.21
C GLU A 150 9.86 15.06 9.33
N ARG A 151 8.55 14.87 9.07
CA ARG A 151 7.49 15.21 10.02
C ARG A 151 7.34 14.22 11.17
N TYR A 152 7.46 12.92 10.90
CA TYR A 152 7.11 11.86 11.86
C TYR A 152 8.29 11.05 12.37
N GLY A 153 9.45 11.16 11.71
CA GLY A 153 10.63 10.34 11.95
C GLY A 153 10.76 9.22 10.92
N ARG A 154 11.96 8.63 10.84
CA ARG A 154 12.24 7.52 9.93
C ARG A 154 11.54 6.24 10.43
N PRO A 155 10.65 5.61 9.65
CA PRO A 155 9.96 4.40 10.08
C PRO A 155 10.93 3.21 10.10
N ALA A 156 10.65 2.23 10.97
CA ALA A 156 11.28 0.91 10.92
C ALA A 156 10.67 0.05 9.79
N PHE A 157 9.39 0.26 9.47
CA PHE A 157 8.67 -0.42 8.40
C PHE A 157 7.76 0.54 7.62
N CYS A 158 7.78 0.49 6.30
CA CYS A 158 6.88 1.24 5.43
C CYS A 158 6.15 0.29 4.47
N LYS A 159 4.81 0.19 4.57
CA LYS A 159 3.98 -0.50 3.60
C LYS A 159 3.39 0.51 2.61
N ILE A 160 3.51 0.20 1.32
CA ILE A 160 2.97 0.96 0.20
C ILE A 160 1.98 0.06 -0.54
N ASP A 161 0.72 0.47 -0.61
CA ASP A 161 -0.40 -0.31 -1.13
C ASP A 161 -1.35 0.61 -1.89
N VAL A 162 -0.94 1.10 -3.07
CA VAL A 162 -1.60 2.24 -3.74
C VAL A 162 -1.96 1.96 -5.20
N GLU A 163 -2.01 0.68 -5.59
CA GLU A 163 -2.53 0.20 -6.87
C GLU A 163 -1.83 0.89 -8.06
N GLY A 164 -0.53 0.60 -8.21
CA GLY A 164 0.26 0.95 -9.39
C GLY A 164 1.00 2.28 -9.35
N ALA A 165 1.06 2.94 -8.19
CA ALA A 165 1.86 4.14 -7.95
C ALA A 165 3.08 3.87 -7.03
N GLU A 166 3.42 2.60 -6.77
CA GLU A 166 4.47 2.20 -5.84
C GLU A 166 5.84 2.76 -6.23
N SER A 167 6.21 2.68 -7.52
CA SER A 167 7.50 3.21 -7.98
C SER A 167 7.55 4.73 -7.92
N ASP A 168 6.44 5.43 -8.20
CA ASP A 168 6.35 6.90 -8.08
C ASP A 168 6.49 7.37 -6.64
N ILE A 169 5.87 6.67 -5.68
CA ILE A 169 6.04 6.95 -4.25
C ILE A 169 7.50 6.76 -3.83
N LEU A 170 8.15 5.69 -4.31
CA LEU A 170 9.56 5.41 -3.98
C LEU A 170 10.53 6.40 -4.62
N ARG A 171 10.16 7.10 -5.71
CA ARG A 171 10.97 8.22 -6.24
C ARG A 171 11.05 9.39 -5.25
N GLY A 172 10.04 9.56 -4.40
CA GLY A 172 9.99 10.58 -3.34
C GLY A 172 10.67 10.18 -2.03
N LEU A 173 11.54 9.16 -2.06
CA LEU A 173 12.32 8.67 -0.93
C LEU A 173 13.81 8.80 -1.23
N SER A 174 14.51 9.67 -0.50
CA SER A 174 15.95 9.93 -0.69
C SER A 174 16.84 9.18 0.30
N GLN A 175 16.26 8.44 1.25
CA GLN A 175 16.99 7.79 2.34
C GLN A 175 16.47 6.36 2.60
N PRO A 176 17.33 5.43 3.04
CA PRO A 176 16.91 4.05 3.22
C PRO A 176 16.01 3.86 4.45
N ILE A 177 14.94 3.09 4.27
CA ILE A 177 14.04 2.60 5.32
C ILE A 177 14.41 1.14 5.60
N PRO A 178 14.60 0.71 6.88
CA PRO A 178 15.08 -0.64 7.19
C PRO A 178 14.26 -1.77 6.55
N LEU A 179 12.95 -1.59 6.45
CA LEU A 179 12.05 -2.53 5.78
C LEU A 179 10.98 -1.76 5.00
N VAL A 180 10.86 -2.07 3.71
CA VAL A 180 9.79 -1.55 2.85
C VAL A 180 9.00 -2.73 2.32
N ALA A 181 7.67 -2.61 2.24
CA ALA A 181 6.83 -3.53 1.49
C ALA A 181 6.01 -2.75 0.48
N PHE A 182 5.92 -3.23 -0.75
CA PHE A 182 5.12 -2.63 -1.80
C PHE A 182 4.38 -3.70 -2.60
N GLU A 183 3.18 -3.36 -3.08
CA GLU A 183 2.38 -4.28 -3.87
C GLU A 183 3.04 -4.53 -5.24
N TYR A 184 2.99 -5.77 -5.71
CA TYR A 184 3.25 -6.13 -7.09
C TYR A 184 1.99 -6.69 -7.73
N ILE A 185 1.74 -6.29 -8.97
CA ILE A 185 0.61 -6.75 -9.76
C ILE A 185 1.21 -7.41 -11.02
N PRO A 186 0.98 -8.71 -11.27
CA PRO A 186 1.58 -9.42 -12.39
C PRO A 186 1.26 -8.82 -13.77
N ALA A 187 0.15 -8.08 -13.89
CA ALA A 187 -0.18 -7.33 -15.10
C ALA A 187 0.69 -6.08 -15.32
N LEU A 188 1.44 -5.62 -14.31
CA LEU A 188 2.30 -4.43 -14.31
C LEU A 188 3.70 -4.73 -13.74
N PRO A 189 4.45 -5.69 -14.30
CA PRO A 189 5.75 -6.13 -13.76
C PRO A 189 6.82 -5.02 -13.75
N GLU A 190 6.71 -4.05 -14.64
CA GLU A 190 7.49 -2.82 -14.65
C GLU A 190 7.53 -2.03 -13.35
N VAL A 191 6.42 -1.94 -12.61
CA VAL A 191 6.28 -1.10 -11.41
C VAL A 191 7.14 -1.73 -10.33
N ALA A 192 7.06 -3.06 -10.21
CA ALA A 192 7.94 -3.82 -9.33
C ALA A 192 9.42 -3.67 -9.73
N ARG A 193 9.74 -3.75 -11.02
CA ARG A 193 11.12 -3.56 -11.54
C ARG A 193 11.68 -2.17 -11.20
N GLU A 194 10.89 -1.12 -11.40
CA GLU A 194 11.28 0.25 -11.07
C GLU A 194 11.43 0.45 -9.56
N ALA A 195 10.50 -0.08 -8.76
CA ALA A 195 10.56 -0.03 -7.29
C ALA A 195 11.81 -0.72 -6.73
N VAL A 196 12.13 -1.92 -7.20
CA VAL A 196 13.36 -2.65 -6.83
C VAL A 196 14.60 -1.82 -7.16
N ALA A 197 14.69 -1.29 -8.39
CA ALA A 197 15.83 -0.48 -8.82
C ALA A 197 15.98 0.82 -8.01
N LEU A 198 14.88 1.44 -7.58
CA LEU A 198 14.92 2.62 -6.72
C LEU A 198 15.46 2.28 -5.33
N LEU A 199 15.00 1.17 -4.73
CA LEU A 199 15.46 0.73 -3.41
C LEU A 199 16.94 0.33 -3.44
N GLU A 200 17.41 -0.37 -4.47
CA GLU A 200 18.83 -0.75 -4.60
C GLU A 200 19.78 0.45 -4.73
N LYS A 201 19.30 1.60 -5.22
CA LYS A 201 20.07 2.85 -5.21
C LYS A 201 20.21 3.45 -3.81
N LEU A 202 19.28 3.15 -2.90
CA LEU A 202 19.28 3.68 -1.52
C LEU A 202 20.11 2.83 -0.56
N GLY A 203 20.42 1.58 -0.91
CA GLY A 203 21.26 0.71 -0.09
C GLY A 203 21.25 -0.76 -0.52
N PRO A 204 22.00 -1.62 0.19
CA PRO A 204 22.10 -3.05 -0.12
C PRO A 204 20.83 -3.79 0.35
N TYR A 205 19.74 -3.67 -0.40
CA TYR A 205 18.51 -4.39 -0.09
C TYR A 205 18.60 -5.87 -0.50
N ARG A 206 17.87 -6.70 0.23
CA ARG A 206 17.47 -8.04 -0.18
C ARG A 206 15.96 -8.15 -0.12
N PHE A 207 15.40 -9.01 -0.95
CA PHE A 207 13.98 -9.06 -1.24
C PHE A 207 13.37 -10.41 -0.86
N ASN A 208 12.09 -10.41 -0.59
CA ASN A 208 11.26 -11.60 -0.51
C ASN A 208 9.84 -11.18 -0.92
N ARG A 209 8.94 -12.13 -1.17
CA ARG A 209 7.56 -11.80 -1.52
C ARG A 209 6.55 -12.61 -0.74
N VAL A 210 5.34 -12.09 -0.66
CA VAL A 210 4.15 -12.75 -0.15
C VAL A 210 3.13 -12.76 -1.28
N VAL A 211 2.45 -13.90 -1.50
CA VAL A 211 1.40 -14.00 -2.51
C VAL A 211 0.05 -13.72 -1.87
N GLY A 212 -0.66 -12.71 -2.39
CA GLY A 212 -1.93 -12.22 -1.86
C GLY A 212 -1.91 -12.08 -0.33
N GLU A 213 -2.96 -12.58 0.31
CA GLU A 213 -3.14 -12.53 1.76
C GLU A 213 -2.64 -13.80 2.47
N GLN A 214 -1.63 -14.50 1.91
CA GLN A 214 -1.11 -15.73 2.52
C GLN A 214 -0.22 -15.47 3.75
N HIS A 215 0.28 -14.24 3.91
CA HIS A 215 1.07 -13.79 5.08
C HIS A 215 2.25 -14.71 5.42
N ARG A 216 2.94 -15.21 4.39
CA ARG A 216 4.14 -16.04 4.49
C ARG A 216 5.06 -15.73 3.33
N PHE A 217 6.35 -15.59 3.63
CA PHE A 217 7.38 -15.43 2.62
C PHE A 217 7.46 -16.64 1.70
N VAL A 218 7.62 -16.38 0.41
CA VAL A 218 7.74 -17.41 -0.62
C VAL A 218 9.10 -18.09 -0.53
N SER A 219 10.18 -17.31 -0.45
CA SER A 219 11.54 -17.84 -0.33
C SER A 219 11.91 -18.05 1.13
N GLY A 220 12.68 -19.11 1.41
CA GLY A 220 13.26 -19.36 2.73
C GLY A 220 14.37 -18.37 3.10
N ASN A 221 14.98 -17.72 2.10
CA ASN A 221 16.02 -16.72 2.26
C ASN A 221 15.59 -15.39 1.63
N TRP A 222 16.26 -14.29 2.02
CA TRP A 222 16.13 -13.03 1.31
C TRP A 222 17.06 -13.05 0.08
N VAL A 223 16.50 -12.74 -1.09
CA VAL A 223 17.13 -12.87 -2.41
C VAL A 223 17.56 -11.51 -2.97
N THR A 224 18.31 -11.47 -4.08
CA THR A 224 18.69 -10.23 -4.76
C THR A 224 17.51 -9.60 -5.52
N GLY A 225 17.68 -8.36 -5.99
CA GLY A 225 16.70 -7.70 -6.87
C GLY A 225 16.48 -8.50 -8.16
N ASP A 226 17.57 -8.95 -8.80
CA ASP A 226 17.50 -9.76 -10.02
C ASP A 226 16.73 -11.08 -9.81
N GLU A 227 16.95 -11.76 -8.68
CA GLU A 227 16.27 -13.01 -8.35
C GLU A 227 14.77 -12.81 -8.14
N VAL A 228 14.36 -11.81 -7.33
CA VAL A 228 12.93 -11.56 -7.11
C VAL A 228 12.24 -11.08 -8.40
N LEU A 229 12.91 -10.28 -9.23
CA LEU A 229 12.36 -9.81 -10.49
C LEU A 229 12.24 -10.93 -11.53
N ALA A 230 13.16 -11.90 -11.54
CA ALA A 230 13.03 -13.10 -12.36
C ALA A 230 11.82 -13.95 -11.93
N GLU A 231 11.54 -14.05 -10.62
CA GLU A 231 10.32 -14.70 -10.13
C GLU A 231 9.05 -13.98 -10.61
N ILE A 232 9.01 -12.64 -10.53
CA ILE A 232 7.85 -11.85 -10.97
C ILE A 232 7.65 -11.95 -12.49
N ALA A 233 8.74 -11.90 -13.26
CA ALA A 233 8.68 -12.02 -14.73
C ALA A 233 8.18 -13.40 -15.20
N GLY A 234 8.28 -14.42 -14.36
CA GLY A 234 7.73 -15.76 -14.63
C GLY A 234 6.22 -15.89 -14.37
N LEU A 235 5.56 -14.87 -13.82
CA LEU A 235 4.12 -14.88 -13.56
C LEU A 235 3.33 -14.49 -14.81
N THR A 236 2.12 -15.07 -14.95
CA THR A 236 1.17 -14.62 -15.96
C THR A 236 0.36 -13.42 -15.44
N PRO A 237 -0.24 -12.58 -16.30
CA PRO A 237 -1.08 -11.45 -15.85
C PRO A 237 -2.24 -11.85 -14.94
N GLU A 238 -2.74 -13.09 -15.04
CA GLU A 238 -3.82 -13.66 -14.23
C GLU A 238 -3.34 -14.25 -12.90
N SER A 239 -2.02 -14.29 -12.69
CA SER A 239 -1.45 -14.75 -11.43
C SER A 239 -1.87 -13.81 -10.28
N PRO A 240 -1.98 -14.32 -9.05
CA PRO A 240 -2.32 -13.48 -7.91
C PRO A 240 -1.27 -12.39 -7.66
N SER A 241 -1.74 -11.18 -7.39
CA SER A 241 -0.92 -10.09 -6.84
C SER A 241 -0.38 -10.45 -5.45
N GLY A 242 0.51 -9.60 -4.93
CA GLY A 242 1.08 -9.78 -3.61
C GLY A 242 1.98 -8.63 -3.23
N ASP A 243 2.81 -8.86 -2.21
CA ASP A 243 3.74 -7.86 -1.71
C ASP A 243 5.18 -8.30 -1.92
N ILE A 244 6.02 -7.41 -2.43
CA ILE A 244 7.48 -7.53 -2.30
C ILE A 244 7.90 -6.81 -1.03
N TYR A 245 8.65 -7.51 -0.19
CA TYR A 245 9.34 -6.96 0.98
C TYR A 245 10.79 -6.75 0.62
N ALA A 246 11.33 -5.57 0.91
CA ALA A 246 12.72 -5.19 0.73
C ALA A 246 13.31 -4.86 2.11
N ARG A 247 14.29 -5.65 2.54
CA ARG A 247 15.01 -5.46 3.81
C ARG A 247 16.38 -4.89 3.52
N LEU A 248 16.74 -3.79 4.19
CA LEU A 248 18.08 -3.23 4.15
C LEU A 248 19.05 -4.16 4.89
N MET A 249 20.13 -4.59 4.23
CA MET A 249 21.19 -5.35 4.89
C MET A 249 22.14 -4.38 5.60
N SER A 250 22.53 -4.72 6.84
CA SER A 250 23.55 -4.01 7.62
C SER A 250 24.95 -4.49 7.28
#